data_AF-A0A183H154-F1
#
_entry.id   AF-A0A183H154-F1
#
_cell.length_a   1.000
_cell.length_b   1.000
_cell.length_c   1.000
_cell.angle_alpha   90.00
_cell.angle_beta   90.00
_cell.angle_gamma   90.00
#
_symmetry.space_group_name_H-M   'P 1'
#
loop_
_entity.id
_entity.type
_entity.pdbx_description
1 polymer ?
#
loop_
_entity_poly.entity_id
_entity_poly.type
_entity_poly.pdbx_seq_one_letter_code
_entity_poly.pdbx_strand_id
1 'polypeptide(L)'
;MRQNQSTINLPITLYALLFAVLVVVTDASYFGSRSHIRFRRPDDIWEPPFRTILCGNYPIRIQINADPDKICRSFLNKKKQAINYDHF
;
A
#
# COMPACT_ATOMS: atom_id res chain seq x y z
N MET A 1 51.09 12.95 13.52
CA MET A 1 49.79 12.41 13.08
C MET A 1 48.85 12.43 14.29
N ARG A 2 47.79 13.24 14.25
CA ARG A 2 46.85 13.41 15.38
C ARG A 2 45.71 12.42 15.16
N GLN A 3 45.72 11.33 15.91
CA GLN A 3 44.70 10.29 15.82
C GLN A 3 43.47 10.78 16.61
N ASN A 4 42.44 11.22 15.89
CA ASN A 4 41.16 11.57 16.48
C ASN A 4 40.51 10.30 17.03
N GLN A 5 40.68 10.05 18.33
CA GLN A 5 39.89 9.03 19.02
C GLN A 5 38.47 9.57 19.20
N SER A 6 37.55 9.11 18.35
CA SER A 6 36.12 9.29 18.57
C SER A 6 35.69 8.37 19.70
N THR A 7 35.59 8.89 20.92
CA THR A 7 34.91 8.21 22.02
C THR A 7 33.42 8.21 21.73
N ILE A 8 32.89 7.04 21.37
CA ILE A 8 31.46 6.88 21.15
C ILE A 8 30.79 6.87 22.51
N ASN A 9 30.03 7.93 22.81
CA ASN A 9 29.21 8.00 24.02
C ASN A 9 28.01 7.05 23.86
N LEU A 10 28.22 5.81 24.32
CA LEU A 10 27.24 4.71 24.32
C LEU A 10 25.80 5.12 24.72
N PRO A 11 25.57 5.92 25.79
CA PRO A 11 24.21 6.32 26.15
C PRO A 11 23.58 7.24 25.10
N ILE A 12 24.34 8.19 24.55
CA ILE A 12 23.83 9.15 23.56
C ILE A 12 23.46 8.41 22.27
N THR A 13 24.29 7.47 21.83
CA THR A 13 23.98 6.65 20.66
C THR A 13 22.73 5.80 20.88
N LEU A 14 22.53 5.28 22.09
CA LEU A 14 21.36 4.47 22.41
C LEU A 14 20.07 5.30 22.41
N TYR A 15 20.10 6.51 22.99
CA TYR A 15 18.95 7.44 22.92
C TYR A 15 18.64 7.87 21.49
N ALA A 16 19.66 8.15 20.67
CA ALA A 16 19.47 8.51 19.26
C ALA A 16 18.84 7.35 18.47
N LEU A 17 19.27 6.11 18.72
CA LEU A 17 18.71 4.91 18.08
C LEU A 17 17.26 4.67 18.48
N LEU A 18 16.94 4.81 19.78
CA LEU A 18 15.56 4.72 20.27
C LEU A 18 14.66 5.79 19.64
N PHE A 19 15.14 7.02 19.52
CA PHE A 19 14.39 8.10 18.89
C PHE A 19 14.14 7.84 17.41
N ALA A 20 15.16 7.36 16.69
CA ALA A 20 15.03 7.00 15.27
C ALA A 20 13.99 5.87 15.07
N VAL A 21 14.01 4.83 15.91
CA VAL A 21 13.02 3.75 15.86
C VAL A 21 11.61 4.28 16.15
N LEU A 22 11.46 5.18 17.13
CA LEU A 22 10.16 5.76 17.47
C LEU A 22 9.55 6.56 16.31
N VAL A 23 10.37 7.34 15.61
CA VAL A 23 9.96 8.12 14.42
C VAL A 23 9.53 7.20 13.28
N VAL A 24 10.28 6.13 13.00
CA VAL A 24 9.93 5.18 11.93
C VAL A 24 8.62 4.46 12.21
N VAL A 25 8.39 4.05 13.47
CA VAL A 25 7.15 3.35 13.88
C VAL A 25 5.93 4.29 13.81
N THR A 26 6.09 5.55 14.20
CA THR A 26 5.01 6.55 14.14
C THR A 26 4.66 6.95 12.70
N ASP A 27 5.65 7.09 11.82
CA ASP A 27 5.44 7.33 10.39
C ASP A 27 4.69 6.15 9.74
N ALA A 28 5.13 4.92 10.01
CA ALA A 28 4.47 3.72 9.50
C ALA A 28 3.02 3.56 9.99
N SER A 29 2.71 3.96 11.23
CA SER A 29 1.36 3.83 11.79
C SER A 29 0.43 4.99 11.39
N TYR A 30 0.96 6.20 11.21
CA TYR A 30 0.16 7.36 10.78
C TYR A 30 -0.11 7.35 9.26
N PHE A 31 0.85 6.88 8.45
CA PHE A 31 0.68 6.81 6.99
C PHE A 31 0.24 5.43 6.47
N GLY A 32 0.40 4.35 7.27
CA GLY A 32 0.11 2.98 6.86
C GLY A 32 -1.37 2.57 6.87
N SER A 33 -2.27 3.35 7.49
CA SER A 33 -3.70 3.05 7.53
C SER A 33 -4.52 3.98 6.64
N ARG A 34 -4.27 3.96 5.34
CA ARG A 34 -5.25 4.42 4.34
C ARG A 34 -6.31 3.34 4.12
N SER A 35 -7.02 2.95 5.18
CA SER A 35 -8.31 2.27 5.00
C SER A 35 -9.31 3.34 4.53
N HIS A 36 -9.50 3.42 3.21
CA HIS A 36 -10.53 4.26 2.60
C HIS A 36 -11.92 3.68 2.86
N ILE A 37 -12.33 3.61 4.12
CA ILE A 37 -13.72 3.33 4.49
C ILE A 37 -14.49 4.60 4.15
N ARG A 38 -14.98 4.70 2.91
CA ARG A 38 -15.91 5.75 2.50
C ARG A 38 -17.31 5.27 2.88
N PHE A 39 -17.88 5.89 3.92
CA PHE A 39 -19.31 5.73 4.21
C PHE A 39 -20.11 6.26 3.00
N ARG A 40 -21.10 5.48 2.53
CA ARG A 40 -21.97 5.93 1.43
C ARG A 40 -22.70 7.18 1.87
N ARG A 41 -22.74 8.20 1.01
CA ARG A 41 -23.65 9.33 1.22
C ARG A 41 -25.09 8.84 1.00
N PRO A 42 -26.10 9.48 1.61
CA PRO A 42 -27.50 9.11 1.43
C PRO A 42 -27.93 9.04 -0.04
N ASP A 43 -27.35 9.90 -0.88
CA ASP A 43 -27.62 9.96 -2.32
C ASP A 43 -27.01 8.78 -3.11
N ASP A 44 -25.93 8.17 -2.60
CA ASP A 44 -25.20 7.06 -3.21
C ASP A 44 -25.84 5.67 -2.90
N ILE A 45 -27.00 5.64 -2.23
CA ILE A 45 -27.68 4.37 -1.86
C ILE A 45 -28.19 3.65 -3.12
N TRP A 46 -28.67 4.41 -4.09
CA TRP A 46 -29.35 3.90 -5.28
C TRP A 46 -28.40 3.51 -6.42
N GLU A 47 -27.16 4.01 -6.41
CA GLU A 47 -26.14 3.59 -7.36
C GLU A 47 -25.36 2.36 -6.83
N PRO A 48 -25.27 1.27 -7.60
CA PRO A 48 -24.45 0.15 -7.19
C PRO A 48 -22.98 0.61 -7.15
N PRO A 49 -22.27 0.47 -6.02
CA PRO A 49 -20.89 0.97 -5.89
C PRO A 49 -19.92 0.23 -6.80
N PHE A 50 -20.34 -0.92 -7.34
CA PHE A 50 -19.58 -1.75 -8.23
C PHE A 50 -20.39 -2.13 -9.47
N ARG A 51 -19.72 -2.18 -10.61
CA ARG A 51 -20.22 -2.79 -11.85
C ARG A 51 -19.35 -3.99 -12.23
N THR A 52 -19.95 -4.96 -12.89
CA THR A 52 -19.21 -6.11 -13.45
C THR A 52 -18.80 -5.76 -14.88
N ILE A 53 -17.51 -5.95 -15.19
CA ILE A 53 -16.98 -5.83 -16.54
C ILE A 53 -16.30 -7.15 -16.94
N LEU A 54 -16.20 -7.39 -18.25
CA LEU A 54 -15.47 -8.53 -18.79
C LEU A 54 -14.05 -8.11 -19.15
N CYS A 55 -13.08 -8.78 -18.53
CA CYS A 55 -11.66 -8.64 -18.81
C CYS A 55 -11.13 -9.86 -19.54
N GLY A 56 -11.12 -9.79 -20.87
CA GLY A 56 -11.01 -10.99 -21.70
C GLY A 56 -12.18 -11.93 -21.42
N ASN A 57 -11.89 -13.12 -20.90
CA ASN A 57 -12.92 -14.10 -20.51
C ASN A 57 -13.23 -14.13 -18.99
N TYR A 58 -12.74 -13.14 -18.23
CA TYR A 58 -12.91 -13.11 -16.77
C TYR A 58 -13.85 -11.98 -16.36
N PRO A 59 -15.02 -12.29 -15.77
CA PRO A 59 -15.87 -11.26 -15.18
C PRO A 59 -15.22 -10.74 -13.88
N ILE A 60 -14.99 -9.43 -13.81
CA ILE A 60 -14.44 -8.77 -12.62
C ILE A 60 -15.36 -7.64 -12.14
N ARG A 61 -15.45 -7.47 -10.82
CA ARG A 61 -16.21 -6.36 -10.22
C ARG A 61 -15.28 -5.16 -10.02
N ILE A 62 -15.66 -4.00 -10.54
CA ILE A 62 -14.90 -2.76 -10.43
C ILE A 62 -15.77 -1.66 -9.84
N GLN A 63 -15.18 -0.64 -9.23
CA GLN A 63 -15.94 0.53 -8.78
C GLN A 63 -16.64 1.19 -9.97
N ILE A 64 -17.84 1.74 -9.78
CA ILE A 64 -18.64 2.28 -10.88
C ILE A 64 -17.93 3.40 -11.66
N ASN A 65 -17.15 4.22 -10.95
CA ASN A 65 -16.37 5.33 -11.50
C ASN A 65 -14.93 4.92 -11.90
N ALA A 66 -14.56 3.65 -11.74
CA ALA A 66 -13.24 3.19 -12.15
C ALA A 66 -13.16 3.04 -13.67
N ASP A 67 -12.03 3.46 -14.22
CA ASP A 67 -11.66 3.27 -15.61
C ASP A 67 -11.48 1.77 -15.89
N PRO A 68 -12.35 1.17 -16.72
CA PRO A 68 -12.36 -0.28 -16.93
C PRO A 68 -11.05 -0.77 -17.54
N ASP A 69 -10.46 -0.02 -18.47
CA ASP A 69 -9.25 -0.44 -19.19
C ASP A 69 -8.03 -0.51 -18.28
N LYS A 70 -7.88 0.47 -17.38
CA LYS A 70 -6.79 0.49 -16.40
C LYS A 70 -6.90 -0.67 -15.42
N ILE A 71 -8.10 -0.92 -14.89
CA ILE A 71 -8.33 -2.03 -13.97
C ILE A 71 -8.09 -3.36 -14.69
N CYS A 72 -8.54 -3.48 -15.95
CA CYS A 72 -8.38 -4.68 -16.74
C CYS A 72 -6.92 -5.03 -17.03
N ARG A 73 -6.12 -4.03 -17.44
CA ARG A 73 -4.67 -4.20 -17.65
C ARG A 73 -3.97 -4.60 -16.35
N SER A 74 -4.30 -3.95 -15.24
CA SER A 74 -3.73 -4.29 -13.93
C SER A 74 -4.06 -5.72 -13.50
N PHE A 75 -5.32 -6.13 -13.67
CA PHE A 75 -5.78 -7.47 -13.35
C PHE A 75 -5.06 -8.54 -14.17
N LEU A 76 -4.96 -8.37 -15.49
CA LEU A 76 -4.26 -9.30 -16.37
C LEU A 76 -2.77 -9.39 -16.06
N ASN A 77 -2.11 -8.27 -15.74
CA ASN A 77 -0.70 -8.26 -15.38
C ASN A 77 -0.43 -8.99 -14.06
N LYS A 78 -1.25 -8.76 -13.03
CA LYS A 78 -1.15 -9.48 -11.75
C LYS A 78 -1.40 -10.97 -11.92
N LYS A 79 -2.37 -11.34 -12.76
CA LYS A 79 -2.64 -12.74 -13.07
C LYS A 79 -1.47 -13.41 -13.76
N LYS A 80 -0.86 -12.76 -14.76
CA LYS A 80 0.35 -13.28 -15.43
C LYS A 80 1.50 -13.46 -14.45
N GLN A 81 1.68 -12.54 -13.51
CA GLN A 81 2.70 -12.65 -12.47
C GLN A 81 2.43 -13.84 -11.54
N ALA A 82 1.21 -13.98 -11.01
CA ALA A 82 0.85 -15.08 -10.12
C ALA A 82 1.06 -16.46 -10.77
N ILE A 83 0.63 -16.64 -12.02
CA ILE A 83 0.84 -17.89 -12.77
C ILE A 83 2.33 -18.20 -12.96
N ASN A 84 3.17 -17.17 -13.14
CA ASN A 84 4.60 -17.35 -13.32
C ASN A 84 5.32 -17.70 -12.00
N TYR A 85 4.80 -17.26 -10.86
CA TYR A 85 5.30 -17.64 -9.53
C TYR A 85 4.89 -19.05 -9.12
N ASP A 86 3.72 -19.54 -9.54
CA ASP A 86 3.24 -20.90 -9.25
C ASP A 86 3.98 -22.00 -10.04
N HIS A 87 4.85 -21.62 -10.98
CA HIS A 87 5.62 -22.54 -11.83
C HIS A 87 7.06 -22.82 -11.34
N PHE A 88 7.44 -22.31 -10.15
CA PHE A 88 8.70 -22.58 -9.46
C PHE A 88 8.45 -23.28 -8.12
#